data_AF-A0A8J6PJG4-F1
#
_entry.id   AF-A0A8J6PJG4-F1
#
_cell.length_a   1.000
_cell.length_b   1.000
_cell.length_c   1.000
_cell.angle_alpha   90.00
_cell.angle_beta   90.00
_cell.angle_gamma   90.00
#
_symmetry.space_group_name_H-M   'P 1'
#
loop_
_entity.id
_entity.type
_entity.pdbx_description
1 polymer ?
#
loop_
_entity_poly.entity_id
_entity_poly.type
_entity_poly.pdbx_seq_one_letter_code
_entity_poly.pdbx_strand_id
1 'polypeptide(L)'
;MTNPRSPASTGQFHSPPGGFAPAPPQSTRRNTELLLLAFAVVITTLSLVLVEASQEQEITWDLAKYSLAYLAMFSIAHLAVRRFAPFADPLLLPIVALLNGLGLVLIHRLDLADAQNARSNGLPIPSPDANQQLLWTALALICFLAVLVLLTDYRLLARYGYTLGLAGLVLLVIPALLPSSLSEVNGAKIWIRLPGFSVQPGEFAKILLIIFFAAVLVARRELFTAAGKHVLGMDFPRARDLGPILVAWMVSVGVLVFQKDLGTSLLIFGTVLVMLYIATERVGWLLIGGGLLAIGFVFAYQAFGHVRIRTETWLRPFDDYNNTGYQI
;
A
#
# COMPACT_ATOMS: atom_id res chain seq x y z
N MET A 1 53.58 -30.25 29.22
CA MET A 1 53.01 -28.89 29.23
C MET A 1 53.59 -28.12 28.05
N THR A 2 52.90 -28.12 26.92
CA THR A 2 53.30 -27.44 25.69
C THR A 2 52.37 -26.24 25.47
N ASN A 3 52.96 -25.04 25.52
CA ASN A 3 52.27 -23.76 25.40
C ASN A 3 51.81 -23.56 23.93
N PRO A 4 50.52 -23.32 23.63
CA PRO A 4 50.09 -23.07 22.26
C PRO A 4 50.51 -21.66 21.82
N ARG A 5 51.15 -21.57 20.64
CA ARG A 5 51.53 -20.31 20.00
C ARG A 5 50.27 -19.47 19.72
N SER A 6 50.27 -18.23 20.20
CA SER A 6 49.31 -17.19 19.81
C SER A 6 49.33 -16.97 18.29
N PRO A 7 48.17 -16.81 17.62
CA PRO A 7 48.14 -16.54 16.20
C PRO A 7 48.75 -15.16 15.91
N ALA A 8 49.57 -15.09 14.87
CA ALA A 8 50.18 -13.86 14.38
C ALA A 8 49.10 -12.81 14.08
N SER A 9 49.27 -11.60 14.60
CA SER A 9 48.43 -10.45 14.28
C SER A 9 48.48 -10.23 12.76
N THR A 10 47.41 -10.60 12.07
CA THR A 10 47.17 -10.22 10.67
C THR A 10 47.30 -8.70 10.57
N GLY A 11 48.21 -8.25 9.70
CA GLY A 11 48.72 -6.89 9.64
C GLY A 11 47.63 -5.82 9.77
N GLN A 12 47.93 -4.81 10.57
CA GLN A 12 47.22 -3.54 10.51
C GLN A 12 47.35 -3.03 9.08
N PHE A 13 46.24 -2.93 8.35
CA PHE A 13 46.22 -2.21 7.09
C PHE A 13 46.62 -0.76 7.41
N HIS A 14 47.82 -0.36 6.98
CA HIS A 14 48.26 1.01 7.13
C HIS A 14 47.31 1.90 6.33
N SER A 15 46.60 2.81 7.02
CA SER A 15 45.81 3.84 6.36
C SER A 15 46.71 4.64 5.41
N PRO A 16 46.27 4.94 4.17
CA PRO A 16 47.08 5.68 3.22
C PRO A 16 47.52 7.04 3.81
N PRO A 17 48.76 7.48 3.53
CA PRO A 17 49.25 8.77 4.01
C PRO A 17 48.41 9.89 3.38
N GLY A 18 47.59 10.55 4.21
CA GLY A 18 46.62 11.57 3.76
C GLY A 18 45.20 11.40 4.32
N GLY A 19 44.91 10.27 5.00
CA GLY A 19 43.57 9.98 5.50
C GLY A 19 42.63 9.54 4.38
N PHE A 20 41.42 9.10 4.74
CA PHE A 20 40.38 8.82 3.74
C PHE A 20 39.95 10.14 3.09
N ALA A 21 39.78 10.14 1.76
CA ALA A 21 39.16 11.27 1.08
C ALA A 21 37.82 11.60 1.76
N PRO A 22 37.49 12.89 1.98
CA PRO A 22 36.22 13.26 2.58
C PRO A 22 35.08 12.67 1.74
N ALA A 23 34.04 12.16 2.42
CA ALA A 23 32.88 11.60 1.74
C ALA A 23 32.32 12.62 0.73
N PRO A 24 31.95 12.19 -0.49
CA PRO A 24 31.43 13.11 -1.49
C PRO A 24 30.19 13.84 -0.94
N PRO A 25 29.98 15.13 -1.29
CA PRO A 25 28.84 15.87 -0.82
C PRO A 25 27.55 15.16 -1.26
N GLN A 26 26.63 14.94 -0.31
CA GLN A 26 25.36 14.28 -0.59
C GLN A 26 24.51 15.19 -1.47
N SER A 27 24.28 14.79 -2.73
CA SER A 27 23.42 15.51 -3.66
C SER A 27 21.95 15.26 -3.31
N THR A 28 21.20 16.34 -3.11
CA THR A 28 19.76 16.27 -2.80
C THR A 28 18.92 15.91 -4.03
N ARG A 29 19.45 16.06 -5.25
CA ARG A 29 18.78 15.77 -6.54
C ARG A 29 17.37 16.40 -6.69
N ARG A 30 17.05 17.48 -5.96
CA ARG A 30 15.72 18.12 -5.99
C ARG A 30 15.36 18.70 -7.36
N ASN A 31 16.34 19.15 -8.14
CA ASN A 31 16.09 19.62 -9.50
C ASN A 31 15.67 18.48 -10.45
N THR A 32 16.16 17.26 -10.21
CA THR A 32 15.71 16.07 -10.93
C THR A 32 14.28 15.73 -10.58
N GLU A 33 13.92 15.78 -9.30
CA GLU A 33 12.52 15.63 -8.85
C GLU A 33 11.61 16.68 -9.52
N LEU A 34 12.01 17.95 -9.53
CA LEU A 34 11.24 19.02 -10.17
C LEU A 34 11.02 18.78 -11.66
N LEU A 35 12.06 18.36 -12.39
CA LEU A 35 11.98 18.06 -13.82
C LEU A 35 11.03 16.88 -14.08
N LEU A 36 11.14 15.81 -13.30
CA LEU A 36 10.27 14.65 -13.42
C LEU A 36 8.82 14.96 -13.04
N LEU A 37 8.60 15.82 -12.05
CA LEU A 37 7.26 16.31 -11.71
C LEU A 37 6.67 17.17 -12.82
N ALA A 38 7.45 18.08 -13.39
CA ALA A 38 7.01 18.88 -14.53
C ALA A 38 6.60 17.96 -15.69
N PHE A 39 7.39 16.92 -15.97
CA PHE A 39 7.06 15.91 -16.97
C PHE A 39 5.74 15.17 -16.65
N ALA A 40 5.53 14.75 -15.40
CA ALA A 40 4.27 14.11 -14.99
C ALA A 40 3.05 15.03 -15.15
N VAL A 41 3.18 16.32 -14.82
CA VAL A 41 2.12 17.32 -15.01
C VAL A 41 1.82 17.54 -16.49
N VAL A 42 2.87 17.59 -17.34
CA VAL A 42 2.71 17.72 -18.80
C VAL A 42 1.97 16.51 -19.36
N ILE A 43 2.37 15.27 -19.01
CA ILE A 43 1.65 14.07 -19.44
C ILE A 43 0.19 14.13 -19.02
N THR A 44 -0.07 14.40 -17.74
CA THR A 44 -1.44 14.43 -17.20
C THR A 44 -2.31 15.46 -17.93
N THR A 45 -1.78 16.67 -18.13
CA THR A 45 -2.49 17.76 -18.82
C THR A 45 -2.75 17.42 -20.28
N LEU A 46 -1.74 16.93 -21.00
CA LEU A 46 -1.91 16.51 -22.39
C LEU A 46 -2.93 15.37 -22.51
N SER A 47 -2.91 14.40 -21.59
CA SER A 47 -3.89 13.32 -21.58
C SER A 47 -5.31 13.80 -21.32
N LEU A 48 -5.51 14.76 -20.39
CA LEU A 48 -6.82 15.41 -20.20
C LEU A 48 -7.29 16.11 -21.48
N VAL A 49 -6.41 16.86 -22.15
CA VAL A 49 -6.74 17.57 -23.40
C VAL A 49 -7.13 16.57 -24.49
N LEU A 50 -6.38 15.48 -24.63
CA LEU A 50 -6.68 14.43 -25.61
C LEU A 50 -8.01 13.74 -25.34
N VAL A 51 -8.35 13.50 -24.07
CA VAL A 51 -9.64 12.90 -23.69
C VAL A 51 -10.80 13.83 -24.04
N GLU A 52 -10.74 15.11 -23.68
CA GLU A 52 -11.81 16.08 -24.01
C GLU A 52 -11.94 16.30 -25.52
N ALA A 53 -10.82 16.53 -26.21
CA ALA A 53 -10.82 16.71 -27.66
C ALA A 53 -11.38 15.48 -28.39
N SER A 54 -11.16 14.27 -27.86
CA SER A 54 -11.68 13.04 -28.43
C SER A 54 -13.16 12.80 -28.13
N GLN A 55 -13.67 13.21 -26.97
CA GLN A 55 -15.02 12.85 -26.50
C GLN A 55 -16.06 13.95 -26.74
N GLU A 56 -15.72 15.21 -26.52
CA GLU A 56 -16.67 16.33 -26.60
C GLU A 56 -16.44 17.23 -27.81
N GLN A 57 -15.32 17.07 -28.55
CA GLN A 57 -14.90 17.95 -29.66
C GLN A 57 -14.79 19.45 -29.29
N GLU A 58 -14.86 19.79 -28.00
CA GLU A 58 -14.69 21.12 -27.46
C GLU A 58 -13.70 21.07 -26.28
N ILE A 59 -12.99 22.18 -26.04
CA ILE A 59 -12.11 22.34 -24.88
C ILE A 59 -12.85 23.16 -23.84
N THR A 60 -13.16 22.55 -22.70
CA THR A 60 -13.89 23.21 -21.63
C THR A 60 -12.94 23.90 -20.64
N TRP A 61 -13.44 24.89 -19.90
CA TRP A 61 -12.67 25.53 -18.84
C TRP A 61 -12.41 24.63 -17.63
N ASP A 62 -13.14 23.52 -17.51
CA ASP A 62 -12.94 22.55 -16.42
C ASP A 62 -11.58 21.85 -16.52
N LEU A 63 -11.04 21.70 -17.74
CA LEU A 63 -9.69 21.21 -17.96
C LEU A 63 -8.63 22.10 -17.30
N ALA A 64 -8.80 23.43 -17.44
CA ALA A 64 -7.89 24.38 -16.84
C ALA A 64 -7.91 24.26 -15.31
N LYS A 65 -9.09 24.05 -14.71
CA LYS A 65 -9.23 23.80 -13.28
C LYS A 65 -8.45 22.56 -12.85
N TYR A 66 -8.60 21.44 -13.54
CA TYR A 66 -7.91 20.19 -13.21
C TYR A 66 -6.39 20.33 -13.33
N SER A 67 -5.90 20.84 -14.46
CA SER A 67 -4.46 21.02 -14.68
C SER A 67 -3.83 22.01 -13.70
N LEU A 68 -4.48 23.14 -13.43
CA LEU A 68 -3.95 24.15 -12.50
C LEU A 68 -3.96 23.66 -11.05
N ALA A 69 -5.06 23.04 -10.60
CA ALA A 69 -5.13 22.47 -9.26
C ALA A 69 -4.08 21.37 -9.07
N TYR A 70 -3.93 20.50 -10.07
CA TYR A 70 -2.94 19.44 -10.06
C TYR A 70 -1.49 19.96 -9.99
N LEU A 71 -1.15 20.92 -10.86
CA LEU A 71 0.15 21.60 -10.84
C LEU A 71 0.41 22.26 -9.49
N ALA A 72 -0.56 23.01 -8.95
CA ALA A 72 -0.41 23.70 -7.67
C ALA A 72 -0.16 22.72 -6.52
N MET A 73 -0.97 21.66 -6.42
CA MET A 73 -0.84 20.64 -5.38
C MET A 73 0.54 19.97 -5.37
N PHE A 74 1.01 19.48 -6.53
CA PHE A 74 2.30 18.81 -6.62
C PHE A 74 3.50 19.78 -6.53
N SER A 75 3.31 21.05 -6.91
CA SER A 75 4.31 22.09 -6.65
C SER A 75 4.47 22.35 -5.14
N ILE A 76 3.36 22.44 -4.40
CA ILE A 76 3.37 22.58 -2.95
C ILE A 76 4.04 21.36 -2.30
N ALA A 77 3.70 20.15 -2.75
CA ALA A 77 4.31 18.91 -2.28
C ALA A 77 5.83 18.89 -2.52
N HIS A 78 6.29 19.31 -3.71
CA HIS A 78 7.71 19.42 -4.03
C HIS A 78 8.43 20.40 -3.11
N LEU A 79 7.87 21.59 -2.89
CA LEU A 79 8.44 22.59 -2.00
C LEU A 79 8.53 22.09 -0.57
N ALA A 80 7.51 21.35 -0.11
CA ALA A 80 7.53 20.71 1.19
C ALA A 80 8.63 19.65 1.33
N VAL A 81 8.76 18.73 0.36
CA VAL A 81 9.84 17.74 0.37
C VAL A 81 11.20 18.42 0.34
N ARG A 82 11.37 19.45 -0.48
CA ARG A 82 12.60 20.25 -0.53
C ARG A 82 12.95 20.91 0.80
N ARG A 83 11.94 21.30 1.60
CA ARG A 83 12.12 21.98 2.89
C ARG A 83 12.30 21.03 4.08
N PHE A 84 11.57 19.92 4.12
CA PHE A 84 11.49 19.03 5.28
C PHE A 84 12.23 17.70 5.09
N ALA A 85 12.42 17.26 3.84
CA ALA A 85 13.08 16.00 3.50
C ALA A 85 14.07 16.16 2.32
N PRO A 86 15.11 17.02 2.44
CA PRO A 86 16.00 17.36 1.33
C PRO A 86 16.79 16.16 0.76
N PHE A 87 16.97 15.11 1.56
CA PHE A 87 17.68 13.88 1.17
C PHE A 87 16.76 12.72 0.82
N ALA A 88 15.45 12.95 0.67
CA ALA A 88 14.50 11.93 0.20
C ALA A 88 14.88 11.42 -1.21
N ASP A 89 14.35 10.27 -1.62
CA ASP A 89 14.49 9.80 -3.00
C ASP A 89 13.76 10.76 -3.97
N PRO A 90 14.43 11.33 -4.99
CA PRO A 90 13.81 12.27 -5.94
C PRO A 90 12.79 11.62 -6.88
N LEU A 91 12.65 10.29 -6.90
CA LEU A 91 11.78 9.56 -7.84
C LEU A 91 10.37 9.30 -7.29
N LEU A 92 10.21 9.19 -5.97
CA LEU A 92 8.96 8.73 -5.37
C LEU A 92 7.80 9.70 -5.62
N LEU A 93 7.99 11.00 -5.35
CA LEU A 93 6.95 12.01 -5.55
C LEU A 93 6.53 12.13 -7.03
N PRO A 94 7.45 12.18 -8.02
CA PRO A 94 7.09 12.16 -9.44
C PRO A 94 6.33 10.90 -9.88
N ILE A 95 6.69 9.72 -9.39
CA ILE A 95 5.98 8.47 -9.72
C ILE A 95 4.55 8.51 -9.17
N VAL A 96 4.40 8.92 -7.90
CA VAL A 96 3.08 9.08 -7.27
C VAL A 96 2.24 10.10 -8.03
N ALA A 97 2.84 11.22 -8.43
CA ALA A 97 2.17 12.18 -9.29
C ALA A 97 1.74 11.51 -10.59
N LEU A 98 2.64 10.94 -11.39
CA LEU A 98 2.27 10.36 -12.68
C LEU A 98 1.11 9.34 -12.56
N LEU A 99 1.17 8.43 -11.58
CA LEU A 99 0.10 7.45 -11.36
C LEU A 99 -1.22 8.09 -10.91
N ASN A 100 -1.18 9.08 -10.01
CA ASN A 100 -2.37 9.80 -9.58
C ASN A 100 -3.00 10.60 -10.73
N GLY A 101 -2.18 11.27 -11.54
CA GLY A 101 -2.61 12.02 -12.71
C GLY A 101 -3.24 11.14 -13.78
N LEU A 102 -2.64 9.98 -14.10
CA LEU A 102 -3.26 9.00 -14.99
C LEU A 102 -4.59 8.48 -14.45
N GLY A 103 -4.69 8.24 -13.14
CA GLY A 103 -5.95 7.89 -12.49
C GLY A 103 -7.02 8.98 -12.64
N LEU A 104 -6.65 10.25 -12.43
CA LEU A 104 -7.54 11.39 -12.63
C LEU A 104 -8.05 11.48 -14.08
N VAL A 105 -7.17 11.28 -15.07
CA VAL A 105 -7.54 11.25 -16.50
C VAL A 105 -8.55 10.14 -16.78
N LEU A 106 -8.34 8.94 -16.23
CA LEU A 106 -9.23 7.81 -16.43
C LEU A 106 -10.61 8.06 -15.81
N ILE A 107 -10.66 8.63 -14.61
CA ILE A 107 -11.92 8.98 -13.94
C ILE A 107 -12.66 10.06 -14.74
N HIS A 108 -11.98 11.12 -15.16
CA HIS A 108 -12.60 12.16 -16.01
C HIS A 108 -13.14 11.59 -17.32
N ARG A 109 -12.41 10.67 -17.94
CA ARG A 109 -12.90 9.97 -19.14
C ARG A 109 -14.19 9.18 -18.87
N LEU A 110 -14.32 8.54 -17.71
CA LEU A 110 -15.53 7.82 -17.31
C LEU A 110 -16.69 8.78 -17.02
N ASP A 111 -16.43 9.90 -16.33
CA ASP A 111 -17.42 10.95 -16.06
C ASP A 111 -18.06 11.46 -17.36
N LEU A 112 -17.26 11.68 -18.41
CA LEU A 112 -17.76 12.11 -19.72
C LEU A 112 -18.65 11.03 -20.37
N ALA A 113 -18.24 9.76 -20.28
CA ALA A 113 -19.03 8.65 -20.82
C ALA A 113 -20.37 8.48 -20.07
N ASP A 114 -20.37 8.61 -18.75
CA ASP A 114 -21.56 8.54 -17.91
C ASP A 114 -22.50 9.72 -18.17
N ALA A 115 -21.97 10.92 -18.38
CA ALA A 115 -22.76 12.08 -18.78
C ALA A 115 -23.41 11.88 -20.17
N GLN A 116 -22.69 11.33 -21.15
CA GLN A 116 -23.25 11.00 -22.46
C GLN A 116 -24.34 9.92 -22.37
N ASN A 117 -24.12 8.87 -21.58
CA ASN A 117 -25.10 7.83 -21.32
C ASN A 117 -26.34 8.36 -20.60
N ALA A 118 -26.20 9.28 -19.65
CA ALA A 118 -27.33 9.92 -19.00
C ALA A 118 -28.14 10.76 -19.99
N ARG A 119 -27.47 11.55 -20.84
CA ARG A 119 -28.12 12.36 -21.89
C ARG A 119 -28.91 11.48 -22.88
N SER A 120 -28.35 10.36 -23.34
CA SER A 120 -29.01 9.47 -24.30
C SER A 120 -30.23 8.74 -23.71
N ASN A 121 -30.20 8.45 -22.41
CA ASN A 121 -31.30 7.78 -21.70
C ASN A 121 -32.29 8.76 -21.04
N GLY A 122 -32.12 10.08 -21.21
CA GLY A 122 -32.98 11.09 -20.58
C GLY A 122 -32.90 11.13 -19.06
N LEU A 123 -31.78 10.68 -18.48
CA LEU A 123 -31.52 10.65 -17.05
C LEU A 123 -30.79 11.93 -16.60
N PRO A 124 -30.90 12.32 -15.31
CA PRO A 124 -30.11 13.42 -14.77
C PRO A 124 -28.62 13.11 -14.86
N ILE A 125 -27.82 14.10 -15.25
CA ILE A 125 -26.36 13.97 -15.36
C ILE A 125 -25.77 13.78 -13.95
N PRO A 126 -24.98 12.71 -13.70
CA PRO A 126 -24.34 12.49 -12.41
C PRO A 126 -23.29 13.56 -12.10
N SER A 127 -22.98 13.76 -10.82
CA SER A 127 -21.88 14.65 -10.42
C SER A 127 -20.53 14.05 -10.83
N PRO A 128 -19.59 14.83 -11.40
CA PRO A 128 -18.29 14.28 -11.82
C PRO A 128 -17.43 13.81 -10.65
N ASP A 129 -16.96 12.57 -10.71
CA ASP A 129 -16.10 11.95 -9.71
C ASP A 129 -14.66 12.49 -9.75
N ALA A 130 -14.21 13.03 -10.90
CA ALA A 130 -12.90 13.67 -11.03
C ALA A 130 -12.70 14.84 -10.06
N ASN A 131 -13.77 15.60 -9.76
CA ASN A 131 -13.74 16.66 -8.75
C ASN A 131 -13.48 16.11 -7.34
N GLN A 132 -14.12 14.99 -7.00
CA GLN A 132 -13.90 14.33 -5.72
C GLN A 132 -12.48 13.75 -5.64
N GLN A 133 -11.98 13.17 -6.74
CA GLN A 133 -10.61 12.65 -6.82
C GLN A 133 -9.57 13.74 -6.54
N LEU A 134 -9.74 14.95 -7.08
CA LEU A 134 -8.88 16.09 -6.77
C LEU A 134 -8.91 16.48 -5.28
N LEU A 135 -10.09 16.49 -4.66
CA LEU A 135 -10.23 16.75 -3.23
C LEU A 135 -9.54 15.67 -2.39
N TRP A 136 -9.67 14.40 -2.76
CA TRP A 136 -8.98 13.30 -2.09
C TRP A 136 -7.47 13.36 -2.27
N THR A 137 -6.97 13.73 -3.46
CA THR A 137 -5.54 13.99 -3.69
C THR A 137 -5.05 15.14 -2.80
N ALA A 138 -5.81 16.23 -2.69
CA ALA A 138 -5.46 17.34 -1.81
C ALA A 138 -5.37 16.89 -0.34
N LEU A 139 -6.37 16.14 0.14
CA LEU A 139 -6.38 15.61 1.50
C LEU A 139 -5.20 14.64 1.74
N ALA A 140 -4.90 13.77 0.78
CA ALA A 140 -3.76 12.85 0.85
C ALA A 140 -2.43 13.61 0.95
N LEU A 141 -2.25 14.70 0.18
CA LEU A 141 -1.06 15.55 0.25
C LEU A 141 -0.95 16.32 1.57
N ILE A 142 -2.08 16.74 2.15
CA ILE A 142 -2.11 17.33 3.50
C ILE A 142 -1.66 16.29 4.54
N CYS A 143 -2.18 15.07 4.49
CA CYS A 143 -1.75 13.99 5.38
C CYS A 143 -0.27 13.64 5.19
N PHE A 144 0.21 13.57 3.93
CA PHE A 144 1.62 13.38 3.61
C PHE A 144 2.50 14.47 4.21
N LEU A 145 2.10 15.75 4.06
CA LEU A 145 2.82 16.87 4.63
C LEU A 145 2.85 16.81 6.17
N ALA A 146 1.71 16.47 6.79
CA ALA A 146 1.63 16.29 8.23
C ALA A 146 2.60 15.20 8.70
N VAL A 147 2.69 14.06 8.00
CA VAL A 147 3.67 13.00 8.32
C VAL A 147 5.10 13.51 8.16
N LEU A 148 5.43 14.20 7.07
CA LEU A 148 6.78 14.74 6.86
C LEU A 148 7.21 15.73 7.96
N VAL A 149 6.28 16.54 8.46
CA VAL A 149 6.57 17.56 9.47
C VAL A 149 6.59 16.97 10.89
N LEU A 150 5.63 16.09 11.21
CA LEU A 150 5.44 15.57 12.56
C LEU A 150 6.30 14.35 12.87
N LEU A 151 6.62 13.53 11.86
CA LEU A 151 7.38 12.29 12.03
C LEU A 151 8.83 12.46 11.54
N THR A 152 9.60 13.25 12.29
CA THR A 152 11.01 13.50 11.97
C THR A 152 11.92 12.30 12.24
N ASP A 153 11.63 11.51 13.29
CA ASP A 153 12.32 10.25 13.59
C ASP A 153 11.37 9.06 13.53
N TYR A 154 11.42 8.32 12.42
CA TYR A 154 10.60 7.13 12.21
C TYR A 154 10.88 6.02 13.24
N ARG A 155 12.04 6.02 13.91
CA ARG A 155 12.41 5.00 14.91
C ARG A 155 11.54 5.09 16.15
N LEU A 156 10.90 6.24 16.40
CA LEU A 156 9.92 6.40 17.47
C LEU A 156 8.74 5.43 17.30
N LEU A 157 8.34 5.12 16.06
CA LEU A 157 7.27 4.18 15.79
C LEU A 157 7.58 2.77 16.31
N ALA A 158 8.84 2.34 16.25
CA ALA A 158 9.25 1.03 16.74
C ALA A 158 9.06 0.88 18.26
N ARG A 159 9.17 1.98 19.02
CA ARG A 159 8.92 1.98 20.48
C ARG A 159 7.46 1.71 20.84
N TYR A 160 6.55 2.11 19.96
CA TYR A 160 5.10 1.95 20.13
C TYR A 160 4.53 0.76 19.36
N GLY A 161 5.37 -0.15 18.86
CA GLY A 161 4.95 -1.26 17.99
C GLY A 161 3.72 -2.00 18.51
N TYR A 162 3.73 -2.47 19.76
CA TYR A 162 2.60 -3.20 20.35
C TYR A 162 1.33 -2.35 20.48
N THR A 163 1.46 -1.06 20.83
CA THR A 163 0.32 -0.12 20.92
C THR A 163 -0.30 0.10 19.55
N LEU A 164 0.54 0.29 18.51
CA LEU A 164 0.08 0.44 17.13
C LEU A 164 -0.56 -0.85 16.62
N GLY A 165 0.00 -2.01 16.98
CA GLY A 165 -0.59 -3.31 16.67
C GLY A 165 -1.98 -3.49 17.26
N LEU A 166 -2.16 -3.17 18.56
CA LEU A 166 -3.46 -3.18 19.21
C LEU A 166 -4.44 -2.20 18.56
N ALA A 167 -4.00 -0.97 18.28
CA ALA A 167 -4.82 0.02 17.60
C ALA A 167 -5.24 -0.45 16.20
N GLY A 168 -4.34 -1.09 15.45
CA GLY A 168 -4.64 -1.68 14.14
C GLY A 168 -5.68 -2.80 14.24
N LEU A 169 -5.55 -3.70 15.21
CA LEU A 169 -6.56 -4.75 15.46
C LEU A 169 -7.92 -4.17 15.84
N VAL A 170 -7.94 -3.14 16.70
CA VAL A 170 -9.18 -2.44 17.06
C VAL A 170 -9.83 -1.81 15.84
N LEU A 171 -9.06 -1.12 14.98
CA LEU A 171 -9.56 -0.53 13.74
C LEU A 171 -10.15 -1.57 12.80
N LEU A 172 -9.56 -2.77 12.69
CA LEU A 172 -10.16 -3.86 11.90
C LEU A 172 -11.49 -4.34 12.48
N VAL A 173 -11.63 -4.39 13.80
CA VAL A 173 -12.81 -4.97 14.44
C VAL A 173 -13.99 -3.98 14.48
N ILE A 174 -13.73 -2.67 14.59
CA ILE A 174 -14.78 -1.65 14.76
C ILE A 174 -15.92 -1.77 13.72
N PRO A 175 -15.65 -1.82 12.39
CA PRO A 175 -16.72 -1.93 11.39
C PRO A 175 -17.63 -3.15 11.59
N ALA A 176 -17.07 -4.28 12.01
CA ALA A 176 -17.83 -5.52 12.23
C ALA A 176 -18.80 -5.42 13.42
N LEU A 177 -18.45 -4.63 14.44
CA LEU A 177 -19.26 -4.42 15.64
C LEU A 177 -20.38 -3.38 15.44
N LEU A 178 -20.22 -2.48 14.48
CA LEU A 178 -21.20 -1.44 14.21
C LEU A 178 -22.50 -2.00 13.59
N PRO A 179 -23.64 -1.30 13.77
CA PRO A 179 -24.88 -1.63 13.08
C PRO A 179 -24.69 -1.67 11.56
N SER A 180 -25.37 -2.61 10.90
CA SER A 180 -25.31 -2.75 9.44
C SER A 180 -25.67 -1.47 8.69
N SER A 181 -26.59 -0.67 9.23
CA SER A 181 -26.95 0.66 8.68
C SER A 181 -25.78 1.63 8.63
N LEU A 182 -24.73 1.44 9.42
CA LEU A 182 -23.56 2.31 9.47
C LEU A 182 -22.32 1.70 8.81
N SER A 183 -22.19 0.37 8.79
CA SER A 183 -20.96 -0.27 8.32
C SER A 183 -21.08 -1.24 7.15
N GLU A 184 -22.29 -1.62 6.77
CA GLU A 184 -22.50 -2.62 5.71
C GLU A 184 -22.62 -1.98 4.33
N VAL A 185 -21.74 -2.40 3.42
CA VAL A 185 -21.78 -2.06 1.98
C VAL A 185 -21.65 -3.38 1.21
N ASN A 186 -22.59 -3.65 0.30
CA ASN A 186 -22.62 -4.88 -0.51
C ASN A 186 -22.50 -6.18 0.32
N GLY A 187 -23.11 -6.23 1.51
CA GLY A 187 -23.10 -7.41 2.38
C GLY A 187 -21.87 -7.57 3.27
N ALA A 188 -20.93 -6.61 3.22
CA ALA A 188 -19.66 -6.63 3.95
C ALA A 188 -19.55 -5.46 4.93
N LYS A 189 -19.19 -5.74 6.18
CA LYS A 189 -19.03 -4.74 7.25
C LYS A 189 -17.58 -4.26 7.33
N ILE A 190 -17.18 -3.46 6.35
CA ILE A 190 -15.78 -3.01 6.17
C ILE A 190 -15.65 -1.50 6.38
N TRP A 191 -16.71 -0.75 6.07
CA TRP A 191 -16.69 0.71 6.04
C TRP A 191 -17.30 1.31 7.30
N ILE A 192 -17.03 2.58 7.56
CA ILE A 192 -17.80 3.42 8.46
C ILE A 192 -18.39 4.54 7.62
N ARG A 193 -19.73 4.55 7.49
CA ARG A 193 -20.47 5.56 6.74
C ARG A 193 -20.75 6.76 7.65
N LEU A 194 -20.27 7.92 7.23
CA LEU A 194 -20.54 9.21 7.86
C LEU A 194 -21.32 10.09 6.88
N PRO A 195 -22.01 11.15 7.35
CA PRO A 195 -22.64 12.11 6.44
C PRO A 195 -21.59 12.73 5.50
N GLY A 196 -21.72 12.48 4.19
CA GLY A 196 -20.88 13.06 3.14
C GLY A 196 -19.60 12.29 2.77
N PHE A 197 -19.13 11.35 3.60
CA PHE A 197 -17.97 10.52 3.25
C PHE A 197 -17.99 9.16 3.96
N SER A 198 -17.20 8.23 3.45
CA SER A 198 -17.00 6.93 4.08
C SER A 198 -15.51 6.71 4.33
N VAL A 199 -15.19 6.01 5.41
CA VAL A 199 -13.82 5.67 5.76
C VAL A 199 -13.73 4.17 5.90
N GLN A 200 -12.63 3.60 5.41
CA GLN A 200 -12.29 2.21 5.62
C GLN A 200 -11.18 2.11 6.69
N PRO A 201 -11.53 1.79 7.95
CA PRO A 201 -10.54 1.67 9.03
C PRO A 201 -9.46 0.63 8.74
N GLY A 202 -9.79 -0.39 7.93
CA GLY A 202 -8.86 -1.43 7.49
C GLY A 202 -7.63 -0.88 6.75
N GLU A 203 -7.75 0.25 6.05
CA GLU A 203 -6.61 0.88 5.37
C GLU A 203 -5.58 1.41 6.37
N PHE A 204 -6.04 2.09 7.42
CA PHE A 204 -5.18 2.56 8.50
C PHE A 204 -4.61 1.39 9.30
N ALA A 205 -5.44 0.38 9.57
CA ALA A 205 -5.02 -0.81 10.29
C ALA A 205 -3.86 -1.53 9.60
N LYS A 206 -3.86 -1.64 8.27
CA LYS A 206 -2.76 -2.24 7.51
C LYS A 206 -1.43 -1.54 7.81
N ILE A 207 -1.40 -0.21 7.77
CA ILE A 207 -0.18 0.58 8.06
C ILE A 207 0.29 0.32 9.50
N LEU A 208 -0.62 0.38 10.48
CA LEU A 208 -0.29 0.16 11.88
C LEU A 208 0.22 -1.25 12.17
N LEU A 209 -0.40 -2.26 11.55
CA LEU A 209 0.01 -3.65 11.66
C LEU A 209 1.38 -3.87 11.02
N ILE A 210 1.67 -3.28 9.85
CA ILE A 210 2.99 -3.35 9.22
C ILE A 210 4.06 -2.80 10.17
N ILE A 211 3.82 -1.65 10.80
CA ILE A 211 4.74 -1.05 11.76
C ILE A 211 4.93 -1.98 12.98
N PHE A 212 3.84 -2.55 13.51
CA PHE A 212 3.89 -3.52 14.60
C PHE A 212 4.73 -4.75 14.23
N PHE A 213 4.46 -5.37 13.09
CA PHE A 213 5.18 -6.56 12.64
C PHE A 213 6.66 -6.24 12.40
N ALA A 214 6.99 -5.09 11.81
CA ALA A 214 8.36 -4.64 11.66
C ALA A 214 9.07 -4.51 13.03
N ALA A 215 8.42 -3.88 14.01
CA ALA A 215 8.97 -3.72 15.35
C ALA A 215 9.17 -5.06 16.07
N VAL A 216 8.21 -5.99 15.96
CA VAL A 216 8.32 -7.34 16.54
C VAL A 216 9.42 -8.14 15.88
N LEU A 217 9.53 -8.13 14.56
CA LEU A 217 10.57 -8.84 13.82
C LEU A 217 11.97 -8.37 14.19
N VAL A 218 12.16 -7.05 14.37
CA VAL A 218 13.43 -6.48 14.82
C VAL A 218 13.73 -6.88 16.27
N ALA A 219 12.77 -6.73 17.18
CA ALA A 219 12.96 -7.02 18.60
C ALA A 219 13.18 -8.52 18.90
N ARG A 220 12.62 -9.40 18.06
CA ARG A 220 12.68 -10.86 18.21
C ARG A 220 13.50 -11.53 17.11
N ARG A 221 14.43 -10.81 16.46
CA ARG A 221 15.21 -11.32 15.33
C ARG A 221 15.87 -12.67 15.63
N GLU A 222 16.44 -12.83 16.83
CA GLU A 222 17.12 -14.06 17.25
C GLU A 222 16.20 -15.30 17.30
N LEU A 223 14.91 -15.10 17.56
CA LEU A 223 13.93 -16.20 17.54
C LEU A 223 13.66 -16.68 16.12
N PHE A 224 13.80 -15.83 15.10
CA PHE A 224 13.53 -16.18 13.71
C PHE A 224 14.78 -16.59 12.92
N THR A 225 15.97 -16.22 13.39
CA THR A 225 17.25 -16.60 12.79
C THR A 225 17.82 -17.90 13.36
N ALA A 226 17.33 -18.41 14.50
CA ALA A 226 17.74 -19.72 15.00
C ALA A 226 17.35 -20.83 14.01
N ALA A 227 18.32 -21.64 13.55
CA ALA A 227 18.05 -22.72 12.60
C ALA A 227 17.14 -23.81 13.24
N GLY A 228 16.10 -24.20 12.50
CA GLY A 228 15.25 -25.34 12.84
C GLY A 228 15.75 -26.61 12.16
N LYS A 229 14.84 -27.55 11.87
CA LYS A 229 15.23 -28.86 11.30
C LYS A 229 15.53 -28.70 9.81
N HIS A 230 16.67 -29.21 9.38
CA HIS A 230 17.02 -29.34 7.96
C HIS A 230 16.31 -30.57 7.39
N VAL A 231 15.38 -30.38 6.45
CA VAL A 231 14.59 -31.44 5.84
C VAL A 231 14.53 -31.20 4.34
N LEU A 232 14.82 -32.22 3.52
CA LEU A 232 14.77 -32.15 2.05
C LEU A 232 15.61 -31.01 1.44
N GLY A 233 16.82 -30.75 1.98
CA GLY A 233 17.71 -29.70 1.47
C GLY A 233 17.30 -28.27 1.85
N MET A 234 16.30 -28.12 2.74
CA MET A 234 15.77 -26.82 3.16
C MET A 234 15.72 -26.70 4.69
N ASP A 235 15.97 -25.48 5.18
CA ASP A 235 15.87 -25.14 6.59
C ASP A 235 14.44 -24.72 6.96
N PHE A 236 13.75 -25.57 7.72
CA PHE A 236 12.44 -25.23 8.25
C PHE A 236 12.56 -24.51 9.60
N PRO A 237 11.71 -23.51 9.87
CA PRO A 237 11.68 -22.85 11.18
C PRO A 237 11.22 -23.82 12.28
N ARG A 238 11.60 -23.55 13.54
CA ARG A 238 11.14 -24.38 14.66
C ARG A 238 9.66 -24.14 14.88
N ALA A 239 8.93 -25.19 15.29
CA ALA A 239 7.48 -25.09 15.52
C ALA A 239 7.09 -23.98 16.51
N ARG A 240 7.95 -23.70 17.50
CA ARG A 240 7.76 -22.61 18.48
C ARG A 240 7.81 -21.22 17.85
N ASP A 241 8.52 -21.06 16.75
CA ASP A 241 8.73 -19.78 16.08
C ASP A 241 7.59 -19.47 15.10
N LEU A 242 6.69 -20.44 14.82
CA LEU A 242 5.51 -20.26 13.98
C LEU A 242 4.44 -19.34 14.59
N GLY A 243 4.59 -18.94 15.85
CA GLY A 243 3.62 -18.11 16.56
C GLY A 243 3.14 -16.88 15.76
N PRO A 244 4.03 -16.01 15.25
CA PRO A 244 3.62 -14.80 14.54
C PRO A 244 2.90 -15.06 13.22
N ILE A 245 3.35 -16.06 12.44
CA ILE A 245 2.67 -16.40 11.17
C ILE A 245 1.29 -17.01 11.45
N LEU A 246 1.16 -17.82 12.50
CA LEU A 246 -0.14 -18.37 12.92
C LEU A 246 -1.06 -17.26 13.46
N VAL A 247 -0.55 -16.31 14.24
CA VAL A 247 -1.33 -15.16 14.70
C VAL A 247 -1.81 -14.32 13.52
N ALA A 248 -0.92 -14.01 12.57
CA ALA A 248 -1.29 -13.28 11.36
C ALA A 248 -2.33 -14.05 10.54
N TRP A 249 -2.17 -15.37 10.40
CA TRP A 249 -3.14 -16.22 9.73
C TRP A 249 -4.50 -16.18 10.41
N MET A 250 -4.55 -16.33 11.74
CA MET A 250 -5.78 -16.27 12.52
C MET A 250 -6.46 -14.91 12.41
N VAL A 251 -5.70 -13.81 12.44
CA VAL A 251 -6.23 -12.46 12.23
C VAL A 251 -6.82 -12.33 10.82
N SER A 252 -6.12 -12.80 9.79
CA SER A 252 -6.62 -12.78 8.41
C SER A 252 -7.88 -13.63 8.22
N VAL A 253 -7.92 -14.85 8.76
CA VAL A 253 -9.14 -15.68 8.75
C VAL A 253 -10.27 -14.99 9.51
N GLY A 254 -9.98 -14.35 10.64
CA GLY A 254 -10.96 -13.55 11.38
C GLY A 254 -11.53 -12.40 10.53
N VAL A 255 -10.67 -11.60 9.88
CA VAL A 255 -11.09 -10.54 8.96
C VAL A 255 -11.99 -11.10 7.86
N LEU A 256 -11.58 -12.20 7.22
CA LEU A 256 -12.38 -12.86 6.20
C LEU A 256 -13.76 -13.28 6.74
N VAL A 257 -13.83 -13.89 7.92
CA VAL A 257 -15.09 -14.41 8.47
C VAL A 257 -16.03 -13.29 8.92
N PHE A 258 -15.51 -12.29 9.64
CA PHE A 258 -16.34 -11.24 10.25
C PHE A 258 -16.65 -10.10 9.28
N GLN A 259 -15.73 -9.76 8.38
CA GLN A 259 -15.94 -8.68 7.41
C GLN A 259 -16.40 -9.19 6.04
N LYS A 260 -16.29 -10.50 5.76
CA LYS A 260 -16.50 -11.09 4.43
C LYS A 260 -15.60 -10.46 3.35
N ASP A 261 -14.37 -10.14 3.74
CA ASP A 261 -13.38 -9.48 2.88
C ASP A 261 -12.14 -10.37 2.65
N LEU A 262 -12.17 -11.07 1.51
CA LEU A 262 -11.03 -11.87 1.08
C LEU A 262 -9.82 -11.00 0.73
N GLY A 263 -10.02 -9.83 0.11
CA GLY A 263 -8.94 -8.98 -0.35
C GLY A 263 -8.09 -8.47 0.81
N THR A 264 -8.74 -7.89 1.83
CA THR A 264 -8.02 -7.39 3.02
C THR A 264 -7.32 -8.53 3.77
N SER A 265 -7.98 -9.69 3.93
CA SER A 265 -7.37 -10.84 4.61
C SER A 265 -6.10 -11.35 3.92
N LEU A 266 -6.13 -11.45 2.57
CA LEU A 266 -5.03 -11.91 1.75
C LEU A 266 -3.88 -10.90 1.76
N LEU A 267 -4.18 -9.60 1.65
CA LEU A 267 -3.16 -8.55 1.69
C LEU A 267 -2.45 -8.52 3.05
N ILE A 268 -3.18 -8.54 4.17
CA ILE A 268 -2.57 -8.54 5.50
C ILE A 268 -1.65 -9.77 5.67
N PHE A 269 -2.15 -10.96 5.34
CA PHE A 269 -1.36 -12.18 5.50
C PHE A 269 -0.14 -12.19 4.57
N GLY A 270 -0.35 -11.84 3.30
CA GLY A 270 0.70 -11.79 2.28
C GLY A 270 1.80 -10.80 2.64
N THR A 271 1.44 -9.61 3.13
CA THR A 271 2.44 -8.63 3.59
C THR A 271 3.26 -9.17 4.76
N VAL A 272 2.63 -9.78 5.77
CA VAL A 272 3.37 -10.37 6.90
C VAL A 272 4.28 -11.50 6.44
N LEU A 273 3.80 -12.35 5.53
CA LEU A 273 4.58 -13.45 4.96
C LEU A 273 5.82 -12.95 4.21
N VAL A 274 5.67 -11.92 3.38
CA VAL A 274 6.78 -11.28 2.66
C VAL A 274 7.76 -10.63 3.63
N MET A 275 7.27 -9.90 4.64
CA MET A 275 8.12 -9.30 5.67
C MET A 275 8.92 -10.34 6.45
N LEU A 276 8.30 -11.47 6.79
CA LEU A 276 8.96 -12.57 7.49
C LEU A 276 10.04 -13.22 6.61
N TYR A 277 9.77 -13.40 5.32
CA TYR A 277 10.77 -13.86 4.37
C TYR A 277 11.94 -12.89 4.26
N ILE A 278 11.68 -11.59 4.10
CA ILE A 278 12.74 -10.56 4.03
C ILE A 278 13.57 -10.53 5.32
N ALA A 279 12.94 -10.67 6.48
CA ALA A 279 13.63 -10.63 7.77
C ALA A 279 14.48 -11.88 8.06
N THR A 280 14.16 -13.02 7.45
CA THR A 280 14.77 -14.32 7.78
C THR A 280 15.57 -14.95 6.64
N GLU A 281 15.33 -14.52 5.40
CA GLU A 281 15.87 -15.07 4.15
C GLU A 281 15.62 -16.57 3.96
N ARG A 282 14.58 -17.12 4.62
CA ARG A 282 14.27 -18.55 4.61
C ARG A 282 13.00 -18.86 3.82
N VAL A 283 13.17 -19.62 2.74
CA VAL A 283 12.07 -20.07 1.86
C VAL A 283 11.05 -20.95 2.59
N GLY A 284 11.45 -21.67 3.64
CA GLY A 284 10.53 -22.48 4.44
C GLY A 284 9.33 -21.71 4.99
N TRP A 285 9.49 -20.42 5.30
CA TRP A 285 8.37 -19.56 5.70
C TRP A 285 7.38 -19.34 4.57
N LEU A 286 7.86 -19.11 3.35
CA LEU A 286 7.01 -18.94 2.17
C LEU A 286 6.21 -20.20 1.85
N LEU A 287 6.83 -21.38 2.00
CA LEU A 287 6.12 -22.66 1.78
C LEU A 287 5.03 -22.90 2.83
N ILE A 288 5.34 -22.69 4.11
CA ILE A 288 4.35 -22.84 5.18
C ILE A 288 3.23 -21.81 5.03
N GLY A 289 3.58 -20.55 4.80
CA GLY A 289 2.61 -19.47 4.61
C GLY A 289 1.74 -19.66 3.36
N GLY A 290 2.34 -20.10 2.25
CA GLY A 290 1.61 -20.46 1.03
C GLY A 290 0.63 -21.61 1.26
N GLY A 291 1.04 -22.63 2.03
CA GLY A 291 0.14 -23.71 2.45
C GLY A 291 -1.02 -23.21 3.32
N LEU A 292 -0.76 -22.35 4.29
CA LEU A 292 -1.79 -21.73 5.14
C LEU A 292 -2.76 -20.84 4.32
N LEU A 293 -2.26 -20.12 3.32
CA LEU A 293 -3.10 -19.37 2.38
C LEU A 293 -3.98 -20.28 1.56
N ALA A 294 -3.43 -21.38 1.02
CA ALA A 294 -4.21 -22.35 0.26
C ALA A 294 -5.33 -22.97 1.10
N ILE A 295 -5.03 -23.34 2.36
CA ILE A 295 -6.04 -23.83 3.32
C ILE A 295 -7.11 -22.76 3.57
N GLY A 296 -6.70 -21.50 3.82
CA GLY A 296 -7.62 -20.39 4.03
C GLY A 296 -8.50 -20.11 2.82
N PHE A 297 -7.96 -20.21 1.60
CA PHE A 297 -8.69 -20.04 0.36
C PHE A 297 -9.71 -21.16 0.12
N VAL A 298 -9.31 -22.42 0.32
CA VAL A 298 -10.24 -23.57 0.21
C VAL A 298 -11.39 -23.43 1.19
N PHE A 299 -11.09 -23.06 2.44
CA PHE A 299 -12.11 -22.74 3.43
C PHE A 299 -13.03 -21.60 2.95
N ALA A 300 -12.46 -20.50 2.44
CA ALA A 300 -13.21 -19.35 1.95
C ALA A 300 -14.16 -19.70 0.79
N TYR A 301 -13.66 -20.47 -0.19
CA TYR A 301 -14.41 -20.91 -1.37
C TYR A 301 -15.61 -21.81 -1.00
N GLN A 302 -15.46 -22.62 0.06
CA GLN A 302 -16.53 -23.47 0.56
C GLN A 302 -17.54 -22.68 1.43
N ALA A 303 -17.05 -21.78 2.28
CA ALA A 303 -17.87 -21.06 3.26
C ALA A 303 -18.61 -19.84 2.68
N PHE A 304 -18.06 -19.18 1.65
CA PHE A 304 -18.58 -17.91 1.14
C PHE A 304 -18.94 -17.97 -0.35
N GLY A 305 -20.23 -17.86 -0.66
CA GLY A 305 -20.72 -17.87 -2.04
C GLY A 305 -20.12 -16.78 -2.93
N HIS A 306 -19.90 -15.56 -2.39
CA HIS A 306 -19.30 -14.46 -3.16
C HIS A 306 -17.83 -14.75 -3.57
N VAL A 307 -17.07 -15.49 -2.75
CA VAL A 307 -15.70 -15.91 -3.09
C VAL A 307 -15.73 -16.89 -4.27
N ARG A 308 -16.67 -17.84 -4.23
CA ARG A 308 -16.89 -18.80 -5.32
C ARG A 308 -17.22 -18.11 -6.63
N ILE A 309 -18.23 -17.23 -6.63
CA ILE A 309 -18.66 -16.49 -7.83
C ILE A 309 -17.50 -15.67 -8.41
N ARG A 310 -16.73 -14.97 -7.57
CA ARG A 310 -15.56 -14.20 -8.03
C ARG A 310 -14.46 -15.08 -8.62
N THR A 311 -14.23 -16.26 -8.03
CA THR A 311 -13.21 -17.20 -8.51
C THR A 311 -13.63 -17.81 -9.85
N GLU A 312 -14.89 -18.23 -9.98
CA GLU A 312 -15.43 -18.77 -11.23
C GLU A 312 -15.45 -17.72 -12.34
N THR A 313 -15.85 -16.49 -12.01
CA THR A 313 -15.83 -15.37 -12.96
C THR A 313 -14.41 -15.03 -13.39
N TRP A 314 -13.42 -15.08 -12.49
CA TRP A 314 -12.02 -14.86 -12.86
C TRP A 314 -11.46 -15.97 -13.77
N LEU A 315 -11.86 -17.22 -13.55
CA LEU A 315 -11.47 -18.35 -14.39
C LEU A 315 -12.15 -18.30 -15.77
N ARG A 316 -13.36 -17.75 -15.85
CA ARG A 316 -14.17 -17.67 -17.07
C ARG A 316 -14.87 -16.31 -17.19
N PRO A 317 -14.12 -15.22 -17.48
CA PRO A 317 -14.67 -13.86 -17.45
C PRO A 317 -15.67 -13.59 -18.57
N PHE A 318 -15.57 -14.32 -19.68
CA PHE A 318 -16.44 -14.14 -20.85
C PHE A 318 -17.75 -14.93 -20.80
N ASP A 319 -17.93 -15.85 -19.85
CA ASP A 319 -19.13 -16.68 -19.75
C ASP A 319 -20.37 -15.86 -19.32
N ASP A 320 -20.17 -14.80 -18.52
CA ASP A 320 -21.23 -13.89 -18.06
C ASP A 320 -20.76 -12.41 -18.09
N TYR A 321 -20.35 -11.93 -19.27
CA TYR A 321 -19.79 -10.58 -19.43
C TYR A 321 -20.70 -9.46 -18.91
N ASN A 322 -22.02 -9.57 -19.11
CA ASN A 322 -22.96 -8.50 -18.79
C ASN A 322 -23.33 -8.38 -17.30
N ASN A 323 -22.99 -9.36 -16.46
CA ASN A 323 -23.51 -9.40 -15.10
C ASN A 323 -22.45 -9.72 -14.03
N THR A 324 -21.70 -10.81 -14.07
CA THR A 324 -20.58 -10.99 -13.13
C THR A 324 -19.23 -10.62 -13.73
N GLY A 325 -19.07 -10.84 -15.04
CA GLY A 325 -17.83 -10.67 -15.78
C GLY A 325 -17.38 -9.22 -15.96
N TYR A 326 -18.30 -8.25 -15.97
CA TYR A 326 -17.96 -6.83 -16.20
C TYR A 326 -16.98 -6.23 -15.17
N GLN A 327 -16.80 -6.89 -14.02
CA GLN A 327 -15.89 -6.46 -12.94
C GLN A 327 -14.44 -6.94 -13.12
N ILE A 328 -14.15 -7.81 -14.10
CA ILE A 328 -12.83 -8.43 -14.36
C ILE A 328 -12.36 -8.07 -15.76
#